data_AF-H5XG67-F1
#
_entry.id   AF-H5XG67-F1
#
_cell.length_a   1.000
_cell.length_b   1.000
_cell.length_c   1.000
_cell.angle_alpha   90.00
_cell.angle_beta   90.00
_cell.angle_gamma   90.00
#
_symmetry.space_group_name_H-M   'P 1'
#
loop_
_entity.id
_entity.type
_entity.pdbx_description
1 polymer ?
#
loop_
_entity_poly.entity_id
_entity_poly.type
_entity_poly.pdbx_seq_one_letter_code
_entity_poly.pdbx_strand_id
1 'polypeptide(L)'
;MPGTLPDDRSLASIRRYYRRTIPLFDAYCKAIETHNVSDRPITEPMPTAGTVSNTGAARIALEHLGRPADDLSITMATAYLERIEEEIRLLSTEKPTFDDVVLGHFFNWAGCVPAPHEWLAQSADDQVDDADEIAAKLDDEQFAQAVRDAIPVALERIIARDAKGRKAAGGAS
;
A
#
# COMPACT_ATOMS: atom_id res chain seq x y z
N MET A 1 0.44 -4.16 30.66
CA MET A 1 -0.80 -4.63 30.02
C MET A 1 -0.84 -4.01 28.63
N PRO A 2 -0.73 -4.79 27.54
CA PRO A 2 -1.18 -4.27 26.24
C PRO A 2 -2.65 -3.86 26.40
N GLY A 3 -2.99 -2.64 25.95
CA GLY A 3 -4.31 -2.06 26.15
C GLY A 3 -5.40 -2.86 25.43
N THR A 4 -6.66 -2.57 25.74
CA THR A 4 -7.77 -3.05 24.91
C THR A 4 -7.66 -2.47 23.50
N LEU A 5 -8.10 -3.24 22.50
CA LEU A 5 -8.24 -2.75 21.14
C LEU A 5 -9.13 -1.48 21.13
N PRO A 6 -8.89 -0.52 20.23
CA PRO A 6 -9.69 0.69 20.16
C PRO A 6 -11.15 0.36 19.82
N ASP A 7 -12.09 1.13 20.38
CA ASP A 7 -13.51 1.02 20.02
C ASP A 7 -13.74 1.44 18.57
N ASP A 8 -13.00 2.45 18.11
CA ASP A 8 -12.90 2.81 16.70
C ASP A 8 -12.09 1.77 15.93
N ARG A 9 -12.76 1.08 15.00
CA ARG A 9 -12.20 0.02 14.15
C ARG A 9 -11.78 0.53 12.76
N SER A 10 -11.57 1.83 12.60
CA SER A 10 -10.88 2.38 11.44
C SER A 10 -9.49 1.77 11.27
N LEU A 11 -9.04 1.63 10.03
CA LEU A 11 -7.74 1.04 9.71
C LEU A 11 -6.61 1.83 10.40
N ALA A 12 -6.71 3.16 10.39
CA ALA A 12 -5.76 4.06 11.03
C ALA A 12 -5.71 3.86 12.56
N SER A 13 -6.85 3.70 13.22
CA SER A 13 -6.90 3.50 14.68
C SER A 13 -6.31 2.17 15.11
N ILE A 14 -6.59 1.09 14.37
CA ILE A 14 -6.01 -0.23 14.64
C ILE A 14 -4.51 -0.23 14.36
N ARG A 15 -4.06 0.32 13.21
CA ARG A 15 -2.63 0.42 12.90
C ARG A 15 -1.89 1.22 13.96
N ARG A 16 -2.47 2.32 14.46
CA ARG A 16 -1.90 3.11 15.57
C ARG A 16 -1.81 2.30 16.86
N TYR A 17 -2.80 1.47 17.17
CA TYR A 17 -2.74 0.54 18.30
C TYR A 17 -1.54 -0.41 18.16
N TYR A 18 -1.38 -1.06 17.01
CA TYR A 18 -0.29 -2.00 16.75
C TYR A 18 1.09 -1.34 16.82
N ARG A 19 1.25 -0.13 16.27
CA ARG A 19 2.50 0.65 16.40
C ARG A 19 2.85 0.91 17.86
N ARG A 20 1.86 1.24 18.70
CA ARG A 20 2.10 1.47 20.13
C ARG A 20 2.47 0.19 20.89
N THR A 21 1.92 -0.96 20.52
CA THR A 21 2.07 -2.20 21.29
C THR A 21 3.20 -3.11 20.80
N ILE A 22 3.59 -3.00 19.53
CA ILE A 22 4.59 -3.86 18.89
C ILE A 22 5.75 -2.99 18.39
N PRO A 23 6.86 -2.89 19.14
CA PRO A 23 8.00 -2.04 18.76
C PRO A 23 8.58 -2.35 17.38
N LEU A 24 8.61 -3.63 16.99
CA LEU A 24 9.06 -4.03 15.66
C LEU A 24 8.19 -3.45 14.54
N PHE A 25 6.87 -3.43 14.72
CA PHE A 25 5.94 -2.89 13.74
C PHE A 25 6.05 -1.36 13.62
N ASP A 26 6.25 -0.66 14.73
CA ASP A 26 6.51 0.79 14.72
C ASP A 26 7.81 1.13 14.01
N ALA A 27 8.91 0.45 14.35
CA ALA A 27 10.21 0.64 13.71
C ALA A 27 10.16 0.32 12.21
N TYR A 28 9.45 -0.74 11.82
CA TYR A 28 9.21 -1.10 10.42
C TYR A 28 8.44 -0.01 9.67
N CYS A 29 7.32 0.45 10.21
CA CYS A 29 6.53 1.48 9.55
C CYS A 29 7.29 2.81 9.45
N LYS A 30 8.11 3.16 10.46
CA LYS A 30 9.01 4.33 10.41
C LYS A 30 10.07 4.18 9.33
N ALA A 31 10.64 2.99 9.14
CA ALA A 31 11.58 2.73 8.07
C ALA A 31 10.92 2.98 6.70
N ILE A 32 9.73 2.44 6.47
CA ILE A 32 8.96 2.71 5.24
C ILE A 32 8.68 4.20 5.07
N GLU A 33 8.16 4.87 6.10
CA GLU A 33 7.84 6.30 6.05
C GLU A 33 9.05 7.20 5.86
N THR A 34 10.25 6.74 6.22
CA THR A 34 11.49 7.52 6.04
C THR A 34 12.07 7.33 4.64
N HIS A 35 12.02 6.10 4.13
CA HIS A 35 12.75 5.70 2.93
C HIS A 35 11.88 5.66 1.66
N ASN A 36 10.56 5.50 1.80
CA ASN A 36 9.61 5.42 0.67
C ASN A 36 8.79 6.71 0.54
N VAL A 37 9.43 7.87 0.79
CA VAL A 37 8.84 9.18 0.49
C VAL A 37 9.22 9.56 -0.93
N SER A 38 8.21 9.90 -1.74
CA SER A 38 8.40 10.44 -3.08
C SER A 38 7.63 11.75 -3.21
N ASP A 39 8.30 12.78 -3.73
CA ASP A 39 7.69 14.05 -4.13
C ASP A 39 7.11 13.99 -5.56
N ARG A 40 7.45 12.92 -6.29
CA ARG A 40 7.01 12.68 -7.66
C ARG A 40 5.52 12.33 -7.70
N PRO A 41 4.82 12.71 -8.79
CA PRO A 41 3.47 12.25 -9.03
C PRO A 41 3.37 10.72 -9.00
N ILE A 42 2.22 10.23 -8.58
CA ILE A 42 1.90 8.80 -8.52
C ILE A 42 1.96 8.09 -9.89
N THR A 43 1.96 8.87 -10.97
CA THR A 43 2.09 8.40 -12.36
C THR A 43 3.53 8.19 -12.81
N GLU A 44 4.51 8.64 -12.02
CA GLU A 44 5.93 8.42 -12.30
C GLU A 44 6.42 7.19 -11.53
N PRO A 45 7.26 6.34 -12.15
CA PRO A 45 7.87 5.21 -11.46
C PRO A 45 8.57 5.65 -10.18
N MET A 46 8.33 4.91 -9.10
CA MET A 46 9.05 5.13 -7.85
C MET A 46 10.57 5.07 -8.10
N PRO A 47 11.34 6.04 -7.59
CA PRO A 47 12.78 6.00 -7.68
C PRO A 47 13.29 4.79 -6.90
N THR A 48 13.92 3.83 -7.58
CA THR A 48 14.47 2.62 -6.93
C THR A 48 15.64 2.95 -5.99
N ALA A 49 16.31 4.08 -6.23
CA ALA A 49 17.39 4.57 -5.40
C ALA A 49 16.85 5.17 -4.10
N GLY A 50 17.13 4.51 -2.97
CA GLY A 50 16.75 4.99 -1.64
C GLY A 50 15.45 4.40 -1.10
N THR A 51 14.61 3.81 -1.95
CA THR A 51 13.43 3.05 -1.52
C THR A 51 13.83 1.70 -0.93
N VAL A 52 13.12 1.30 0.11
CA VAL A 52 13.33 0.02 0.81
C VAL A 52 12.17 -0.92 0.52
N SER A 53 12.50 -2.18 0.22
CA SER A 53 11.51 -3.26 0.19
C SER A 53 11.04 -3.60 1.60
N ASN A 54 9.97 -4.40 1.73
CA ASN A 54 9.49 -4.86 3.04
C ASN A 54 10.59 -5.59 3.82
N THR A 55 11.37 -6.44 3.15
CA THR A 55 12.54 -7.13 3.73
C THR A 55 13.62 -6.14 4.17
N GLY A 56 13.88 -5.10 3.37
CA GLY A 56 14.82 -4.02 3.72
C GLY A 56 14.35 -3.21 4.93
N ALA A 57 13.07 -2.85 4.98
CA ALA A 57 12.46 -2.17 6.11
C ALA A 57 12.48 -3.04 7.39
N ALA A 58 12.24 -4.35 7.27
CA ALA A 58 12.34 -5.28 8.40
C ALA A 58 13.77 -5.35 8.95
N ARG A 59 14.79 -5.38 8.08
CA ARG A 59 16.20 -5.30 8.48
C ARG A 59 16.49 -4.01 9.26
N ILE A 60 16.12 -2.85 8.70
CA ILE A 60 16.31 -1.55 9.35
C ILE A 60 15.63 -1.50 10.71
N ALA A 61 14.41 -2.07 10.80
CA ALA A 61 13.67 -2.14 12.06
C ALA A 61 14.38 -2.99 13.13
N LEU A 62 14.94 -4.15 12.74
CA LEU A 62 15.72 -5.00 13.64
C LEU A 62 16.98 -4.29 14.13
N GLU A 63 17.72 -3.66 13.23
CA GLU A 63 18.93 -2.88 13.55
C GLU A 63 18.62 -1.74 14.51
N HIS A 64 17.54 -0.97 14.24
CA HIS A 64 17.10 0.12 15.11
C HIS A 64 16.75 -0.36 16.53
N LEU A 65 16.23 -1.57 16.67
CA LEU A 65 15.90 -2.18 17.95
C LEU A 65 17.07 -2.91 18.63
N GLY A 66 18.28 -2.86 18.04
CA GLY A 66 19.46 -3.55 18.55
C GLY A 66 19.31 -5.08 18.50
N ARG A 67 18.54 -5.60 17.55
CA ARG A 67 18.33 -7.05 17.34
C ARG A 67 19.23 -7.57 16.21
N PRO A 68 19.54 -8.88 16.21
CA PRO A 68 20.24 -9.50 15.08
C PRO A 68 19.48 -9.27 13.78
N ALA A 69 20.21 -8.92 12.73
CA ALA A 69 19.70 -8.68 11.39
C ALA A 69 20.35 -9.64 10.37
N ASP A 70 20.59 -10.88 10.79
CA ASP A 70 20.94 -11.99 9.89
C ASP A 70 19.74 -12.45 9.06
N ASP A 71 19.99 -13.24 8.02
CA ASP A 71 18.97 -13.65 7.04
C ASP A 71 17.78 -14.38 7.67
N LEU A 72 18.01 -15.22 8.68
CA LEU A 72 16.95 -15.93 9.38
C LEU A 72 16.09 -14.96 10.21
N SER A 73 16.74 -14.07 10.95
CA SER A 73 16.06 -13.05 11.77
C SER A 73 15.22 -12.12 10.91
N ILE A 74 15.75 -11.69 9.76
CA ILE A 74 15.01 -10.88 8.79
C ILE A 74 13.82 -11.64 8.24
N THR A 75 14.00 -12.90 7.83
CA THR A 75 12.91 -13.73 7.29
C THR A 75 11.77 -13.90 8.31
N MET A 76 12.11 -14.18 9.56
CA MET A 76 11.13 -14.31 10.64
C MET A 76 10.44 -12.97 10.94
N ALA A 77 11.17 -11.86 10.93
CA ALA A 77 10.60 -10.54 11.13
C ALA A 77 9.62 -10.16 10.01
N THR A 78 9.99 -10.37 8.74
CA THR A 78 9.13 -10.12 7.59
C THR A 78 7.83 -10.93 7.69
N ALA A 79 7.92 -12.23 7.92
CA ALA A 79 6.73 -13.08 8.06
C ALA A 79 5.83 -12.67 9.24
N TYR A 80 6.43 -12.22 10.35
CA TYR A 80 5.66 -11.72 11.49
C TYR A 80 4.97 -10.39 11.18
N LEU A 81 5.64 -9.49 10.48
CA LEU A 81 5.07 -8.20 10.04
C LEU A 81 3.93 -8.39 9.05
N GLU A 82 4.06 -9.31 8.10
CA GLU A 82 2.98 -9.69 7.17
C GLU A 82 1.76 -10.22 7.93
N ARG A 83 1.97 -11.09 8.93
CA ARG A 83 0.88 -11.57 9.78
C ARG A 83 0.20 -10.45 10.57
N ILE A 84 0.96 -9.47 11.05
CA ILE A 84 0.40 -8.30 11.74
C ILE A 84 -0.46 -7.47 10.78
N GLU A 85 0.02 -7.21 9.56
CA GLU A 85 -0.75 -6.44 8.56
C GLU A 85 -2.05 -7.17 8.19
N GLU A 86 -2.01 -8.49 8.06
CA GLU A 86 -3.23 -9.31 7.85
C GLU A 86 -4.19 -9.20 9.03
N GLU A 87 -3.68 -9.32 10.26
CA GLU A 87 -4.49 -9.18 11.47
C GLU A 87 -5.11 -7.78 11.58
N ILE A 88 -4.36 -6.73 11.24
CA ILE A 88 -4.86 -5.34 11.17
C ILE A 88 -6.03 -5.26 10.18
N ARG A 89 -5.87 -5.84 8.98
CA ARG A 89 -6.92 -5.84 7.95
C ARG A 89 -8.19 -6.54 8.45
N LEU A 90 -8.04 -7.74 9.02
CA LEU A 90 -9.17 -8.54 9.53
C LEU A 90 -9.90 -7.87 10.70
N LEU A 91 -9.19 -7.12 11.53
CA LEU A 91 -9.79 -6.40 12.67
C LEU A 91 -10.43 -5.07 12.26
N SER A 92 -10.06 -4.52 11.09
CA SER A 92 -10.59 -3.26 10.59
C SER A 92 -11.96 -3.44 9.95
N THR A 93 -12.84 -2.46 10.14
CA THR A 93 -14.15 -2.44 9.47
C THR A 93 -14.11 -1.79 8.10
N GLU A 94 -12.99 -1.18 7.73
CA GLU A 94 -12.78 -0.58 6.43
C GLU A 94 -12.46 -1.66 5.40
N LYS A 95 -13.30 -1.76 4.37
CA LYS A 95 -12.97 -2.54 3.17
C LYS A 95 -12.17 -1.67 2.20
N PRO A 96 -11.19 -2.23 1.48
CA PRO A 96 -10.49 -1.48 0.44
C PRO A 96 -11.51 -0.97 -0.58
N THR A 97 -11.38 0.30 -0.98
CA THR A 97 -12.22 0.86 -2.03
C THR A 97 -11.73 0.38 -3.40
N PHE A 98 -12.57 0.50 -4.43
CA PHE A 98 -12.17 0.22 -5.81
C PHE A 98 -10.88 0.96 -6.19
N ASP A 99 -10.79 2.24 -5.84
CA ASP A 99 -9.61 3.07 -6.12
C ASP A 99 -8.35 2.55 -5.41
N ASP A 100 -8.49 1.97 -4.21
CA ASP A 100 -7.36 1.41 -3.47
C ASP A 100 -6.89 0.07 -4.06
N VAL A 101 -7.81 -0.74 -4.58
CA VAL A 101 -7.47 -1.99 -5.28
C VAL A 101 -6.79 -1.70 -6.63
N VAL A 102 -7.33 -0.78 -7.43
CA VAL A 102 -6.74 -0.32 -8.69
C VAL A 102 -5.34 0.26 -8.45
N LEU A 103 -5.21 1.12 -7.43
CA LEU A 103 -3.92 1.68 -7.03
C LEU A 103 -2.91 0.58 -6.66
N GLY A 104 -3.31 -0.35 -5.80
CA GLY A 104 -2.45 -1.44 -5.34
C GLY A 104 -2.01 -2.36 -6.48
N HIS A 105 -2.89 -2.64 -7.45
CA HIS A 105 -2.59 -3.43 -8.64
C HIS A 105 -1.44 -2.83 -9.45
N PHE A 106 -1.59 -1.58 -9.91
CA PHE A 106 -0.59 -0.95 -10.76
C PHE A 106 0.72 -0.66 -10.02
N PHE A 107 0.68 -0.33 -8.72
CA PHE A 107 1.93 -0.20 -7.95
C PHE A 107 2.68 -1.50 -7.81
N ASN A 108 1.98 -2.62 -7.63
CA ASN A 108 2.63 -3.92 -7.51
C ASN A 108 3.28 -4.36 -8.83
N TRP A 109 2.69 -4.00 -9.96
CA TRP A 109 3.16 -4.42 -11.28
C TRP A 109 4.19 -3.44 -11.90
N ALA A 110 3.88 -2.14 -11.92
CA ALA A 110 4.69 -1.10 -12.58
C ALA A 110 5.40 -0.14 -11.61
N GLY A 111 5.06 -0.16 -10.32
CA GLY A 111 5.59 0.82 -9.35
C GLY A 111 5.08 2.26 -9.57
N CYS A 112 4.05 2.42 -10.39
CA CYS A 112 3.32 3.66 -10.62
C CYS A 112 1.93 3.36 -11.19
N VAL A 113 1.08 4.39 -11.29
CA VAL A 113 -0.26 4.32 -11.86
C VAL A 113 -0.26 4.88 -13.28
N PRO A 114 -0.80 4.18 -14.30
CA PRO A 114 -0.88 4.74 -15.64
C PRO A 114 -1.86 5.91 -15.70
N ALA A 115 -1.62 6.86 -16.61
CA ALA A 115 -2.61 7.87 -16.94
C ALA A 115 -3.82 7.23 -17.66
N PRO A 116 -5.03 7.82 -17.58
CA PRO A 116 -6.23 7.25 -18.22
C PRO A 116 -6.07 7.01 -19.72
N HIS A 117 -5.34 7.89 -20.43
CA HIS A 117 -5.09 7.73 -21.86
C HIS A 117 -4.08 6.61 -22.17
N GLU A 118 -3.18 6.29 -21.24
CA GLU A 118 -2.23 5.18 -21.37
C GLU A 118 -2.96 3.86 -21.22
N TRP A 119 -3.86 3.75 -20.22
CA TRP A 119 -4.78 2.61 -20.09
C TRP A 119 -5.57 2.38 -21.39
N LEU A 120 -6.20 3.43 -21.93
CA LEU A 120 -6.99 3.32 -23.16
C LEU A 120 -6.15 2.95 -24.40
N ALA A 121 -4.85 3.19 -24.36
CA ALA A 121 -3.91 2.84 -25.44
C ALA A 121 -3.35 1.41 -25.32
N GLN A 122 -3.54 0.74 -24.17
CA GLN A 122 -3.19 -0.67 -24.01
C GLN A 122 -4.00 -1.57 -24.94
N SER A 123 -3.50 -2.80 -25.16
CA SER A 123 -4.25 -3.77 -25.94
C SER A 123 -5.53 -4.17 -25.21
N ALA A 124 -6.55 -4.58 -25.96
CA ALA A 124 -7.81 -5.01 -25.37
C ALA A 124 -7.63 -6.26 -24.48
N ASP A 125 -6.65 -7.10 -24.79
CA ASP A 125 -6.34 -8.31 -24.02
C ASP A 125 -5.67 -7.94 -22.69
N ASP A 126 -4.67 -7.07 -22.69
CA ASP A 126 -4.03 -6.59 -21.45
C ASP A 126 -5.04 -5.91 -20.52
N GLN A 127 -5.95 -5.12 -21.08
CA GLN A 127 -7.02 -4.48 -20.30
C GLN A 127 -7.99 -5.49 -19.67
N VAL A 128 -8.22 -6.63 -20.32
CA VAL A 128 -9.07 -7.69 -19.79
C VAL A 128 -8.34 -8.42 -18.67
N ASP A 129 -7.08 -8.78 -18.88
CA ASP A 129 -6.25 -9.47 -17.89
C ASP A 129 -6.12 -8.62 -16.60
N ASP A 130 -5.79 -7.33 -16.73
CA ASP A 130 -5.72 -6.41 -15.59
C ASP A 130 -7.07 -6.26 -14.87
N ALA A 131 -8.17 -6.16 -15.62
CA ALA A 131 -9.50 -6.02 -15.05
C ALA A 131 -9.96 -7.30 -14.32
N ASP A 132 -9.62 -8.47 -14.83
CA ASP A 132 -9.88 -9.76 -14.20
C ASP A 132 -9.11 -9.90 -12.89
N GLU A 133 -7.83 -9.54 -12.88
CA GLU A 133 -7.01 -9.55 -11.66
C GLU A 133 -7.52 -8.58 -10.59
N ILE A 134 -8.00 -7.40 -11.00
CA ILE A 134 -8.61 -6.42 -10.09
C ILE A 134 -9.95 -6.93 -9.57
N ALA A 135 -10.80 -7.49 -10.42
CA ALA A 135 -12.09 -8.06 -10.04
C ALA A 135 -11.93 -9.20 -9.02
N ALA A 136 -10.95 -10.08 -9.22
CA ALA A 136 -10.64 -11.17 -8.30
C ALA A 136 -10.27 -10.68 -6.88
N LYS A 137 -9.69 -9.47 -6.75
CA LYS A 137 -9.33 -8.88 -5.45
C LYS A 137 -10.51 -8.22 -4.72
N LEU A 138 -11.64 -8.02 -5.40
CA LEU A 138 -12.84 -7.39 -4.83
C LEU A 138 -13.84 -8.41 -4.28
N ASP A 139 -13.56 -9.71 -4.40
CA ASP A 139 -14.47 -10.82 -4.07
C ASP A 139 -15.85 -10.69 -4.76
N ASP A 140 -15.89 -10.04 -5.93
CA ASP A 140 -17.11 -9.86 -6.73
C ASP A 140 -16.98 -10.64 -8.04
N GLU A 141 -17.70 -11.76 -8.13
CA GLU A 141 -17.73 -12.62 -9.33
C GLU A 141 -18.37 -11.93 -10.54
N GLN A 142 -18.97 -10.74 -10.37
CA GLN A 142 -19.59 -10.01 -11.45
C GLN A 142 -18.80 -8.76 -11.86
N PHE A 143 -18.56 -8.70 -13.18
CA PHE A 143 -18.22 -7.53 -13.98
C PHE A 143 -16.75 -7.14 -14.15
N ALA A 144 -15.87 -8.06 -14.57
CA ALA A 144 -14.59 -7.68 -15.20
C ALA A 144 -14.76 -6.60 -16.28
N GLN A 145 -15.82 -6.67 -17.09
CA GLN A 145 -16.15 -5.62 -18.05
C GLN A 145 -16.48 -4.28 -17.39
N ALA A 146 -17.27 -4.24 -16.31
CA ALA A 146 -17.55 -2.96 -15.64
C ALA A 146 -16.34 -2.45 -14.88
N VAL A 147 -15.48 -3.33 -14.35
CA VAL A 147 -14.17 -2.97 -13.79
C VAL A 147 -13.32 -2.31 -14.87
N ARG A 148 -13.18 -2.96 -16.03
CA ARG A 148 -12.47 -2.41 -17.19
C ARG A 148 -12.98 -1.03 -17.60
N ASP A 149 -14.30 -0.87 -17.68
CA ASP A 149 -14.95 0.40 -18.04
C ASP A 149 -14.79 1.48 -16.95
N ALA A 150 -14.67 1.07 -15.68
CA ALA A 150 -14.52 1.96 -14.53
C ALA A 150 -13.07 2.37 -14.24
N ILE A 151 -12.07 1.60 -14.68
CA ILE A 151 -10.65 1.86 -14.43
C ILE A 151 -10.24 3.29 -14.86
N PRO A 152 -10.57 3.81 -16.07
CA PRO A 152 -10.21 5.18 -16.45
C PRO A 152 -10.67 6.22 -15.43
N VAL A 153 -11.90 6.08 -14.92
CA VAL A 153 -12.48 7.00 -13.93
C VAL A 153 -11.80 6.85 -12.57
N ALA A 154 -11.46 5.63 -12.16
CA ALA A 154 -10.68 5.40 -10.95
C ALA A 154 -9.28 6.01 -11.04
N LEU A 155 -8.59 5.86 -12.17
CA LEU A 155 -7.28 6.46 -12.43
C LEU A 155 -7.35 7.99 -12.30
N GLU A 156 -8.37 8.63 -12.89
CA GLU A 156 -8.59 10.08 -12.73
C GLU A 156 -8.75 10.49 -11.25
N ARG A 157 -9.56 9.76 -10.49
CA ARG A 157 -9.78 10.03 -9.06
C ARG A 157 -8.51 9.83 -8.23
N ILE A 158 -7.76 8.75 -8.49
CA ILE A 158 -6.51 8.42 -7.80
C ILE A 158 -5.47 9.52 -8.04
N ILE A 159 -5.28 9.93 -9.30
CA ILE A 159 -4.33 10.99 -9.67
C ILE A 159 -4.75 12.33 -9.08
N ALA A 160 -6.05 12.66 -9.09
CA ALA A 160 -6.56 13.88 -8.46
C ALA A 160 -6.36 13.87 -6.92
N ARG A 161 -6.55 12.72 -6.28
CA ARG A 161 -6.31 12.50 -4.84
C ARG A 161 -4.82 12.72 -4.49
N ASP A 162 -3.90 12.16 -5.28
CA ASP A 162 -2.46 12.39 -5.14
C ASP A 162 -2.11 13.88 -5.27
N ALA A 163 -2.54 14.53 -6.35
CA ALA A 163 -2.25 15.93 -6.60
C ALA A 163 -2.76 16.84 -5.48
N LYS A 164 -3.93 16.54 -4.90
CA LYS A 164 -4.47 17.25 -3.74
C LYS A 164 -3.61 17.01 -2.48
N GLY A 165 -3.20 15.77 -2.24
CA GLY A 165 -2.34 15.40 -1.12
C GLY A 165 -0.99 16.12 -1.17
N ARG A 166 -0.34 16.14 -2.34
CA ARG A 166 0.96 16.82 -2.54
C ARG A 166 0.86 18.33 -2.36
N LYS A 167 -0.22 18.97 -2.82
CA LYS A 167 -0.47 20.41 -2.55
C LYS A 167 -0.63 20.71 -1.06
N ALA A 168 -1.31 19.83 -0.32
CA ALA A 168 -1.48 20.00 1.12
C ALA A 168 -0.14 19.86 1.87
N ALA A 169 0.73 18.94 1.44
CA ALA A 169 2.07 18.75 2.01
C ALA A 169 3.03 19.91 1.64
N GLY A 170 3.00 20.38 0.40
CA GLY A 170 3.87 21.48 -0.08
C GLY A 170 3.46 22.87 0.42
N GLY A 171 2.20 23.08 0.79
CA GLY A 171 1.71 24.33 1.38
C GLY A 171 1.93 24.47 2.89
N ALA A 172 2.49 23.45 3.53
CA ALA A 172 2.80 23.42 4.96
C ALA A 172 4.28 23.72 5.27
N SER A 173 5.05 24.15 4.27
CA SER A 173 6.48 24.53 4.38
C SER A 173 6.65 26.04 4.45
#